data_AF-A0A838TQ35-F1
#
_entry.id   AF-A0A838TQ35-F1
#
_cell.length_a   1.000
_cell.length_b   1.000
_cell.length_c   1.000
_cell.angle_alpha   90.00
_cell.angle_beta   90.00
_cell.angle_gamma   90.00
#
_symmetry.space_group_name_H-M   'P 1'
#
loop_
_entity.id
_entity.type
_entity.pdbx_description
1 polymer ?
#
loop_
_entity_poly.entity_id
_entity_poly.type
_entity_poly.pdbx_seq_one_letter_code
_entity_poly.pdbx_strand_id
1 'polypeptide(L)'
;GVMFHSQDPRTMLKEQDWPISIEMQFLGGLLEGKPRPTGNMCSPGTKVVYNGKLDERHCINSSSKTYYGDQWVSAELIVLGDSLITHIINGDTVMKYSKPQIGGEVVNRHNPEMKPDGKLLRSGFIALQSEGQPVDFRNIKIKDLSVSR
;
A
#
# COMPACT_ATOMS: atom_id res chain seq x y z
N GLY A 1 5.08 0.81 -5.53
CA GLY A 1 5.09 1.62 -4.30
C GLY A 1 5.66 0.86 -3.13
N VAL A 2 5.12 1.06 -1.93
CA VAL A 2 5.46 0.26 -0.73
C VAL A 2 4.30 -0.65 -0.38
N MET A 3 4.55 -1.95 -0.47
CA MET A 3 3.63 -3.00 -0.05
C MET A 3 3.84 -3.25 1.45
N PHE A 4 2.78 -3.32 2.23
CA PHE A 4 2.83 -3.56 3.67
C PHE A 4 1.64 -4.40 4.13
N HIS A 5 1.77 -5.01 5.32
CA HIS A 5 0.96 -6.19 5.69
C HIS A 5 0.97 -7.24 4.56
N SER A 6 2.11 -7.34 3.88
CA SER A 6 2.27 -8.12 2.67
C SER A 6 2.40 -9.60 3.02
N GLN A 7 1.90 -10.44 2.11
CA GLN A 7 2.06 -11.88 2.12
C GLN A 7 3.54 -12.26 2.29
N ASP A 8 3.77 -13.36 3.01
CA ASP A 8 5.10 -13.95 3.10
C ASP A 8 5.61 -14.32 1.70
N PRO A 9 6.76 -13.78 1.25
CA PRO A 9 7.27 -14.06 -0.08
C PRO A 9 7.54 -15.55 -0.32
N ARG A 10 7.74 -16.35 0.74
CA ARG A 10 7.97 -17.80 0.64
C ARG A 10 6.71 -18.59 0.32
N THR A 11 5.52 -18.00 0.49
CA THR A 11 4.23 -18.62 0.13
C THR A 11 3.68 -18.10 -1.19
N MET A 12 4.36 -17.15 -1.82
CA MET A 12 4.00 -16.67 -3.15
C MET A 12 4.35 -17.71 -4.21
N LEU A 13 3.36 -18.07 -5.03
CA LEU A 13 3.59 -18.95 -6.16
C LEU A 13 4.33 -18.19 -7.26
N LYS A 14 5.15 -18.91 -8.04
CA LYS A 14 5.97 -18.33 -9.11
C LYS A 14 5.17 -17.44 -10.08
N GLU A 15 3.95 -17.86 -10.40
CA GLU A 15 3.10 -17.17 -11.37
C GLU A 15 2.09 -16.20 -10.71
N GLN A 16 2.11 -16.04 -9.39
CA GLN A 16 1.24 -15.09 -8.69
C GLN A 16 1.59 -13.65 -9.08
N ASP A 17 0.61 -12.86 -9.49
CA ASP A 17 0.86 -11.50 -10.04
C ASP A 17 1.15 -10.45 -8.98
N TRP A 18 0.51 -10.54 -7.81
CA TRP A 18 0.68 -9.61 -6.69
C TRP A 18 0.72 -10.37 -5.37
N PRO A 19 1.52 -9.95 -4.37
CA PRO A 19 1.31 -10.44 -3.02
C PRO A 19 -0.06 -10.00 -2.50
N ILE A 20 -0.70 -10.86 -1.70
CA ILE A 20 -1.87 -10.46 -0.91
C ILE A 20 -1.39 -9.41 0.11
N SER A 21 -1.73 -8.14 -0.11
CA SER A 21 -1.08 -7.02 0.56
C SER A 21 -1.92 -5.74 0.47
N ILE A 22 -1.53 -4.71 1.22
CA ILE A 22 -1.92 -3.33 0.93
C ILE A 22 -0.71 -2.60 0.38
N GLU A 23 -0.95 -1.59 -0.44
CA GLU A 23 0.05 -0.76 -1.06
C GLU A 23 -0.17 0.72 -0.74
N MET A 24 0.90 1.41 -0.37
CA MET A 24 1.06 2.84 -0.59
C MET A 24 1.67 3.06 -1.98
N GLN A 25 0.83 3.36 -2.97
CA GLN A 25 1.24 3.41 -4.37
C GLN A 25 2.09 4.65 -4.65
N PHE A 26 3.19 4.47 -5.39
CA PHE A 26 4.04 5.58 -5.82
C PHE A 26 3.91 5.81 -7.31
N LEU A 27 3.48 7.01 -7.69
CA LEU A 27 3.30 7.43 -9.07
C LEU A 27 4.02 8.76 -9.34
N GLY A 28 4.59 8.88 -10.53
CA GLY A 28 4.97 10.16 -11.13
C GLY A 28 3.88 10.65 -12.09
N GLY A 29 3.85 11.96 -12.33
CA GLY A 29 3.00 12.60 -13.33
C GLY A 29 3.42 12.21 -14.76
N LEU A 30 2.44 11.87 -15.60
CA LEU A 30 2.67 11.43 -16.99
C LEU A 30 2.27 12.50 -18.01
N LEU A 31 1.14 13.16 -17.78
CA LEU A 31 0.57 14.17 -18.66
C LEU A 31 0.35 15.44 -17.85
N GLU A 32 0.88 16.55 -18.35
CA GLU A 32 0.71 17.85 -17.71
C GLU A 32 -0.78 18.21 -17.63
N GLY A 33 -1.19 18.79 -16.51
CA GLY A 33 -2.59 19.15 -16.25
C GLY A 33 -3.53 17.98 -15.92
N LYS A 34 -3.09 16.71 -16.01
CA LYS A 34 -3.87 15.56 -15.55
C LYS A 34 -3.42 15.11 -14.15
N PRO A 35 -4.29 15.21 -13.12
CA PRO A 35 -3.96 14.75 -11.78
C PRO A 35 -3.59 13.26 -11.74
N ARG A 36 -2.45 12.95 -11.15
CA ARG A 36 -1.95 11.61 -10.88
C ARG A 36 -1.27 11.62 -9.50
N PRO A 37 -2.07 11.64 -8.41
CA PRO A 37 -1.53 11.70 -7.06
C PRO A 37 -0.72 10.44 -6.73
N THR A 38 0.16 10.58 -5.73
CA THR A 38 1.01 9.53 -5.17
C THR A 38 0.63 9.28 -3.71
N GLY A 39 1.11 8.18 -3.12
CA GLY A 39 0.65 7.76 -1.80
C GLY A 39 -0.80 7.30 -1.79
N ASN A 40 -1.32 6.80 -2.92
CA ASN A 40 -2.65 6.20 -2.99
C ASN A 40 -2.69 4.91 -2.18
N MET A 41 -3.88 4.48 -1.76
CA MET A 41 -4.06 3.14 -1.20
C MET A 41 -4.46 2.20 -2.33
N CYS A 42 -3.74 1.10 -2.54
CA CYS A 42 -4.19 -0.01 -3.39
C CYS A 42 -4.23 -1.33 -2.58
N SER A 43 -5.16 -2.23 -2.88
CA SER A 43 -5.47 -3.37 -2.02
C SER A 43 -5.48 -4.72 -2.77
N PRO A 44 -4.34 -5.20 -3.30
CA PRO A 44 -4.31 -6.48 -4.00
C PRO A 44 -4.57 -7.64 -3.04
N GLY A 45 -5.60 -8.44 -3.32
CA GLY A 45 -6.05 -9.51 -2.43
C GLY A 45 -6.47 -9.04 -1.03
N THR A 46 -6.68 -7.74 -0.84
CA THR A 46 -7.15 -7.16 0.43
C THR A 46 -8.30 -6.15 0.21
N LYS A 47 -8.96 -5.78 1.31
CA LYS A 47 -9.92 -4.67 1.42
C LYS A 47 -9.59 -3.83 2.66
N VAL A 48 -10.07 -2.59 2.68
CA VAL A 48 -9.89 -1.67 3.82
C VAL A 48 -11.21 -0.99 4.17
N VAL A 49 -11.31 -0.48 5.39
CA VAL A 49 -12.38 0.44 5.78
C VAL A 49 -11.93 1.88 5.52
N TYR A 50 -12.60 2.54 4.58
CA TYR A 50 -12.39 3.93 4.21
C TYR A 50 -13.69 4.73 4.41
N ASN A 51 -13.61 5.89 5.06
CA ASN A 51 -14.77 6.70 5.44
C ASN A 51 -15.87 5.91 6.17
N GLY A 52 -15.46 5.01 7.07
CA GLY A 52 -16.38 4.25 7.94
C GLY A 52 -17.05 3.03 7.29
N LYS A 53 -16.78 2.73 6.02
CA LYS A 53 -17.32 1.57 5.31
C LYS A 53 -16.23 0.71 4.67
N LEU A 54 -16.49 -0.58 4.51
CA LEU A 54 -15.61 -1.45 3.72
C LEU A 54 -15.62 -0.95 2.28
N ASP A 55 -14.44 -0.61 1.75
CA ASP A 55 -14.30 -0.11 0.39
C ASP A 55 -14.08 -1.28 -0.57
N GLU A 56 -14.83 -1.28 -1.67
CA GLU A 56 -14.74 -2.30 -2.72
C GLU A 56 -13.74 -1.93 -3.80
N ARG A 57 -13.30 -0.67 -3.85
CA ARG A 57 -12.32 -0.22 -4.83
C ARG A 57 -10.96 -0.80 -4.48
N HIS A 58 -10.29 -1.30 -5.51
CA HIS A 58 -8.90 -1.72 -5.38
C HIS A 58 -7.98 -0.55 -5.08
N CYS A 59 -8.17 0.61 -5.74
CA CYS A 59 -7.35 1.80 -5.50
C CYS A 59 -8.20 3.02 -5.09
N ILE A 60 -7.70 3.77 -4.11
CA ILE A 60 -8.27 5.02 -3.61
C ILE A 60 -7.21 6.11 -3.72
N ASN A 61 -7.53 7.15 -4.50
CA ASN A 61 -6.64 8.30 -4.70
C ASN A 61 -6.41 9.04 -3.38
N SER A 62 -5.15 9.40 -3.12
CA SER A 62 -4.77 10.31 -2.04
C SER A 62 -5.12 11.76 -2.41
N SER A 63 -5.01 12.65 -1.41
CA SER A 63 -5.09 14.10 -1.63
C SER A 63 -3.77 14.75 -2.03
N SER A 64 -2.72 13.98 -2.35
CA SER A 64 -1.41 14.54 -2.69
C SER A 64 -1.45 15.32 -4.00
N LYS A 65 -0.44 16.18 -4.20
CA LYS A 65 -0.15 16.77 -5.51
C LYS A 65 0.35 15.69 -6.49
N THR A 66 0.39 16.05 -7.76
CA THR A 66 1.12 15.30 -8.80
C THR A 66 2.54 15.85 -8.88
N TYR A 67 3.53 14.96 -8.92
CA TYR A 67 4.95 15.32 -8.99
C TYR A 67 5.50 14.86 -10.35
N TYR A 68 6.09 15.77 -11.11
CA TYR A 68 6.54 15.54 -12.48
C TYR A 68 8.07 15.49 -12.59
N GLY A 69 8.59 14.65 -13.50
CA GLY A 69 10.02 14.52 -13.74
C GLY A 69 10.80 13.87 -12.59
N ASP A 70 12.12 13.89 -12.71
CA ASP A 70 13.02 13.27 -11.74
C ASP A 70 13.19 14.15 -10.51
N GLN A 71 12.53 13.76 -9.42
CA GLN A 71 12.63 14.46 -8.14
C GLN A 71 12.47 13.49 -6.97
N TRP A 72 13.06 13.87 -5.84
CA TRP A 72 12.89 13.12 -4.60
C TRP A 72 11.59 13.54 -3.91
N VAL A 73 10.73 12.57 -3.66
CA VAL A 73 9.51 12.71 -2.85
C VAL A 73 9.70 11.93 -1.56
N SER A 74 9.46 12.59 -0.41
CA SER A 74 9.48 11.92 0.88
C SER A 74 8.14 11.22 1.12
N ALA A 75 8.18 9.95 1.47
CA ALA A 75 7.01 9.15 1.81
C ALA A 75 7.18 8.58 3.22
N GLU A 76 6.13 8.69 4.04
CA GLU A 76 6.06 8.08 5.35
C GLU A 76 4.74 7.31 5.50
N LEU A 77 4.85 6.13 6.10
CA LEU A 77 3.75 5.20 6.29
C LEU A 77 3.69 4.84 7.78
N ILE A 78 2.61 5.25 8.44
CA ILE A 78 2.36 4.95 9.86
C ILE A 78 1.28 3.88 9.92
N VAL A 79 1.62 2.73 10.52
CA VAL A 79 0.73 1.56 10.61
C VAL A 79 0.56 1.16 12.07
N LEU A 80 -0.64 1.35 12.62
CA LEU A 80 -0.99 0.95 13.97
C LEU A 80 -1.75 -0.39 13.93
N GLY A 81 -1.05 -1.46 13.58
CA GLY A 81 -1.65 -2.78 13.38
C GLY A 81 -2.78 -2.74 12.34
N ASP A 82 -3.99 -3.16 12.74
CA ASP A 82 -5.21 -3.07 11.95
C ASP A 82 -6.06 -1.82 12.24
N SER A 83 -5.65 -0.97 13.18
CA SER A 83 -6.49 0.13 13.71
C SER A 83 -6.50 1.38 12.84
N LEU A 84 -5.33 1.88 12.47
CA LEU A 84 -5.17 3.10 11.66
C LEU A 84 -3.92 3.00 10.80
N ILE A 85 -4.10 3.33 9.52
CA ILE A 85 -3.03 3.49 8.55
C ILE A 85 -3.07 4.94 8.06
N THR A 86 -1.91 5.59 8.06
CA THR A 86 -1.75 6.97 7.57
C THR A 86 -0.63 7.01 6.54
N HIS A 87 -0.93 7.62 5.39
CA HIS A 87 0.08 7.93 4.37
C HIS A 87 0.44 9.41 4.46
N ILE A 88 1.73 9.70 4.43
CA ILE A 88 2.28 11.05 4.45
C ILE A 88 3.17 11.22 3.23
N ILE A 89 2.97 12.30 2.48
CA ILE A 89 3.78 12.68 1.31
C ILE A 89 4.32 14.08 1.54
N ASN A 90 5.64 14.24 1.50
CA ASN A 90 6.34 15.50 1.74
C ASN A 90 5.92 16.22 3.03
N GLY A 91 5.63 15.46 4.09
CA GLY A 91 5.22 15.98 5.40
C GLY A 91 3.71 16.20 5.55
N ASP A 92 2.93 16.15 4.47
CA ASP A 92 1.48 16.30 4.51
C ASP A 92 0.78 14.95 4.63
N THR A 93 -0.21 14.84 5.50
CA THR A 93 -1.07 13.65 5.55
C THR A 93 -2.03 13.63 4.38
N VAL A 94 -1.94 12.60 3.53
CA VAL A 94 -2.71 12.53 2.26
C VAL A 94 -3.73 11.39 2.20
N MET A 95 -3.67 10.45 3.14
CA MET A 95 -4.59 9.31 3.20
C MET A 95 -4.69 8.77 4.63
N LYS A 96 -5.91 8.37 5.03
CA LYS A 96 -6.17 7.62 6.27
C LYS A 96 -7.23 6.55 6.03
N TYR A 97 -7.01 5.35 6.55
CA TYR A 97 -7.97 4.24 6.53
C TYR A 97 -7.65 3.25 7.65
N SER A 98 -8.48 2.21 7.78
CA SER A 98 -8.41 1.26 8.89
C SER A 98 -8.83 -0.14 8.46
N LYS A 99 -8.71 -1.10 9.38
CA LYS A 99 -9.20 -2.48 9.26
C LYS A 99 -8.82 -3.13 7.93
N PRO A 100 -7.51 -3.18 7.61
CA PRO A 100 -7.02 -3.95 6.49
C PRO A 100 -7.41 -5.42 6.68
N GLN A 101 -7.96 -6.04 5.65
CA GLN A 101 -8.39 -7.44 5.70
C GLN A 101 -8.16 -8.15 4.38
N ILE A 102 -7.88 -9.45 4.42
CA ILE A 102 -7.82 -10.29 3.22
C ILE A 102 -9.20 -10.29 2.54
N GLY A 103 -9.22 -10.17 1.22
CA GLY A 103 -10.44 -10.10 0.44
C GLY A 103 -10.26 -9.43 -0.92
N GLY A 104 -11.31 -9.38 -1.73
CA GLY A 104 -11.23 -8.74 -3.04
C GLY A 104 -10.51 -9.58 -4.09
N GLU A 105 -10.65 -9.16 -5.34
CA GLU A 105 -10.40 -10.01 -6.51
C GLU A 105 -9.06 -9.72 -7.20
N VAL A 106 -8.37 -8.63 -6.81
CA VAL A 106 -7.14 -8.20 -7.48
C VAL A 106 -5.93 -8.97 -6.94
N VAL A 107 -5.90 -10.27 -7.22
CA VAL A 107 -4.76 -11.16 -7.03
C VAL A 107 -5.03 -12.49 -7.75
N ASN A 108 -4.24 -12.80 -8.79
CA ASN A 108 -4.42 -14.01 -9.59
C ASN A 108 -3.36 -15.05 -9.27
N ARG A 109 -3.71 -16.32 -9.47
CA ARG A 109 -2.79 -17.47 -9.35
C ARG A 109 -2.08 -17.52 -7.97
N HIS A 110 -2.76 -17.03 -6.94
CA HIS A 110 -2.30 -17.11 -5.56
C HIS A 110 -2.55 -18.52 -5.00
N ASN A 111 -1.81 -18.88 -3.94
CA ASN A 111 -2.16 -20.06 -3.15
C ASN A 111 -3.48 -19.80 -2.39
N PRO A 112 -4.57 -20.56 -2.63
CA PRO A 112 -5.85 -20.35 -1.97
C PRO A 112 -5.78 -20.38 -0.44
N GLU A 113 -4.86 -21.16 0.14
CA GLU A 113 -4.64 -21.23 1.59
C GLU A 113 -4.16 -19.90 2.18
N MET A 114 -3.55 -19.05 1.36
CA MET A 114 -3.06 -17.74 1.76
C MET A 114 -4.13 -16.64 1.66
N LYS A 115 -5.35 -16.97 1.20
CA LYS A 115 -6.45 -16.00 1.04
C LYS A 115 -7.69 -16.32 1.92
N PRO A 116 -7.56 -16.43 3.26
CA PRO A 116 -8.72 -16.54 4.14
C PRO A 116 -9.45 -15.18 4.23
N ASP A 117 -10.41 -14.97 3.33
CA ASP A 117 -11.19 -13.73 3.23
C ASP A 117 -11.85 -13.33 4.56
N GLY A 118 -11.81 -12.02 4.84
CA GLY A 118 -12.30 -11.44 6.10
C GLY A 118 -11.28 -11.42 7.23
N LYS A 119 -10.13 -12.10 7.10
CA LYS A 119 -9.06 -12.06 8.11
C LYS A 119 -8.44 -10.66 8.19
N LEU A 120 -8.48 -10.04 9.37
CA LEU A 120 -7.79 -8.78 9.65
C LEU A 120 -6.26 -8.93 9.61
N LEU A 121 -5.61 -7.93 9.01
CA LEU A 121 -4.17 -7.82 8.83
C LEU A 121 -3.56 -6.92 9.93
N ARG A 122 -2.88 -7.53 10.91
CA ARG A 122 -2.22 -6.82 12.01
C ARG A 122 -0.71 -6.69 11.85
N SER A 123 -0.12 -7.57 11.04
CA SER A 123 1.31 -7.63 10.77
C SER A 123 1.52 -8.35 9.44
N GLY A 124 2.66 -8.10 8.79
CA GLY A 124 3.09 -8.83 7.61
C GLY A 124 4.46 -8.32 7.14
N PHE A 125 4.85 -8.73 5.95
CA PHE A 125 6.10 -8.27 5.34
C PHE A 125 5.94 -6.86 4.77
N ILE A 126 7.08 -6.20 4.58
CA ILE A 126 7.18 -4.94 3.83
C ILE A 126 7.98 -5.24 2.56
N ALA A 127 7.46 -4.82 1.41
CA ALA A 127 8.15 -4.97 0.13
C ALA A 127 8.14 -3.66 -0.66
N LEU A 128 9.22 -3.41 -1.38
CA LEU A 128 9.31 -2.31 -2.34
C LEU A 128 8.95 -2.85 -3.70
N GLN A 129 7.93 -2.28 -4.32
CA GLN A 129 7.40 -2.74 -5.59
C GLN A 129 7.84 -1.79 -6.70
N SER A 130 8.39 -2.36 -7.78
CA SER A 130 8.62 -1.71 -9.07
C SER A 130 7.53 -2.19 -10.04
N GLU A 131 6.57 -1.32 -10.33
CA GLU A 131 5.42 -1.61 -11.19
C GLU A 131 5.76 -1.34 -12.67
N GLY A 132 6.77 -2.05 -13.18
CA GLY A 132 7.19 -1.97 -14.59
C GLY A 132 7.86 -0.65 -15.01
N GLN A 133 7.98 0.32 -14.10
CA GLN A 133 8.70 1.58 -14.30
C GLN A 133 9.91 1.67 -13.36
N PRO A 134 11.04 2.25 -13.82
CA PRO A 134 12.17 2.53 -12.95
C PRO A 134 11.76 3.42 -11.77
N VAL A 135 12.28 3.09 -10.59
CA VAL A 135 12.09 3.87 -9.37
C VAL A 135 13.30 3.70 -8.48
N ASP A 136 13.81 4.81 -7.95
CA ASP A 136 14.93 4.81 -7.00
C ASP A 136 14.44 5.05 -5.58
N PHE A 137 14.99 4.29 -4.64
CA PHE A 137 14.72 4.44 -3.20
C PHE A 137 16.01 4.80 -2.47
N ARG A 138 15.90 5.69 -1.47
CA ARG A 138 16.99 6.01 -0.55
C ARG A 138 16.44 6.35 0.84
N ASN A 139 17.32 6.34 1.84
CA ASN A 139 16.99 6.71 3.22
C ASN A 139 15.83 5.90 3.83
N ILE A 140 15.77 4.60 3.50
CA ILE A 140 14.75 3.70 4.01
C ILE A 140 15.03 3.42 5.49
N LYS A 141 14.08 3.80 6.34
CA LYS A 141 14.16 3.65 7.79
C LYS A 141 12.87 3.05 8.31
N ILE A 142 12.96 2.28 9.38
CA ILE A 142 11.82 1.72 10.08
C ILE A 142 11.92 2.05 11.57
N LYS A 143 10.79 2.39 12.17
CA LYS A 143 10.66 2.58 13.62
C LYS A 143 9.54 1.68 14.12
N ASP A 144 9.88 0.80 15.05
CA ASP A 144 8.88 -0.02 15.75
C ASP A 144 8.12 0.86 16.75
N LEU A 145 6.79 0.89 16.61
CA LEU A 145 5.88 1.66 17.47
C LEU A 145 5.32 0.84 18.63
N SER A 146 5.57 -0.48 18.68
CA SER A 146 5.11 -1.35 19.77
C SER A 146 5.93 -1.18 21.07
N VAL A 147 7.14 -0.63 20.96
CA VAL A 147 8.11 -0.52 22.06
C VAL A 147 8.07 0.86 22.75
N SER A 148 7.07 1.69 22.48
CA SER A 148 6.89 2.95 23.21
C SER A 148 6.47 2.66 24.66
N ARG A 149 7.42 2.88 25.58
CA ARG A 149 7.21 2.93 27.04
C ARG A 149 6.23 4.02 27.44
#